data_AF-X1VP81-F1
#
_entry.id   AF-X1VP81-F1
#
_cell.length_a   1.000
_cell.length_b   1.000
_cell.length_c   1.000
_cell.angle_alpha   90.00
_cell.angle_beta   90.00
_cell.angle_gamma   90.00
#
_symmetry.space_group_name_H-M   'P 1'
#
loop_
_entity.id
_entity.type
_entity.pdbx_description
1 polymer ?
#
loop_
_entity_poly.entity_id
_entity_poly.type
_entity_poly.pdbx_seq_one_letter_code
_entity_poly.pdbx_strand_id
1 'polypeptide(L)' 'KLNLKETTNVCMHSLVSIMPYYNALYNGIAPKKLGLANKEGKACVQCLDPCEITGGGTVIFEIEFLERK' A
#
# COMPACT_ATOMS: atom_id res chain seq x y z
N LYS A 1 6.68 4.74 -7.91
CA LYS A 1 8.11 4.50 -8.21
C LYS A 1 8.86 4.40 -6.89
N LEU A 2 9.56 3.29 -6.64
CA LEU A 2 10.39 3.14 -5.43
C LEU A 2 11.60 4.08 -5.53
N ASN A 3 11.85 4.87 -4.48
CA ASN A 3 13.00 5.75 -4.42
C ASN A 3 14.17 5.03 -3.73
N LEU A 4 15.11 4.50 -4.51
CA LEU A 4 16.25 3.75 -3.99
C LEU A 4 17.21 4.60 -3.14
N LYS A 5 17.09 5.94 -3.15
CA LYS A 5 17.85 6.83 -2.25
C LYS A 5 17.23 6.92 -0.85
N GLU A 6 15.92 6.72 -0.75
CA GLU A 6 15.14 6.84 0.49
C GLU A 6 14.65 5.49 1.01
N THR A 7 14.80 4.42 0.22
CA THR A 7 14.38 3.05 0.55
C THR A 7 15.52 2.10 0.23
N THR A 8 15.98 1.40 1.25
CA THR A 8 17.08 0.42 1.17
C THR A 8 16.56 -1.02 1.02
N ASN A 9 15.29 -1.26 1.36
CA ASN A 9 14.66 -2.57 1.43
C ASN A 9 13.15 -2.48 1.18
N VAL A 10 12.59 -3.42 0.41
CA VAL A 10 11.14 -3.55 0.19
C VAL A 10 10.69 -4.93 0.63
N CYS A 11 9.65 -5.00 1.46
CA CYS A 11 9.05 -6.26 1.84
C CYS A 11 8.19 -6.78 0.68
N MET A 12 8.51 -7.97 0.16
CA MET A 12 7.74 -8.56 -0.94
C MET A 12 6.31 -8.92 -0.52
N HIS A 13 6.08 -9.36 0.72
CA HIS A 13 4.73 -9.63 1.23
C HIS A 13 3.85 -8.37 1.22
N SER A 14 4.40 -7.26 1.70
CA SER A 14 3.70 -5.96 1.68
C SER A 14 3.56 -5.40 0.26
N LEU A 15 4.51 -5.68 -0.64
CA LEU A 15 4.38 -5.28 -2.04
C LEU A 15 3.24 -6.04 -2.74
N VAL A 16 3.11 -7.34 -2.48
CA VAL A 16 2.05 -8.17 -3.06
C VAL A 16 0.66 -7.70 -2.63
N SER A 17 0.49 -7.17 -1.40
CA SER A 17 -0.82 -6.67 -0.95
C SER A 17 -1.32 -5.43 -1.72
N ILE A 18 -0.42 -4.67 -2.37
CA ILE A 18 -0.78 -3.50 -3.19
C ILE A 18 -0.70 -3.78 -4.71
N MET A 19 -0.09 -4.89 -5.14
CA MET A 19 0.10 -5.24 -6.56
C MET A 19 -1.17 -5.11 -7.43
N PRO A 20 -2.37 -5.58 -7.02
CA PRO A 20 -3.56 -5.50 -7.86
C PRO A 20 -3.96 -4.07 -8.24
N TYR A 21 -3.60 -3.10 -7.41
CA TYR A 21 -4.00 -1.70 -7.55
C TYR A 21 -2.84 -0.80 -7.98
N TYR A 22 -1.61 -1.33 -7.96
CA TYR A 22 -0.38 -0.57 -8.18
C TYR A 22 -0.44 0.30 -9.44
N ASN A 23 -0.80 -0.27 -10.59
CA ASN A 23 -0.79 0.47 -11.84
C ASN A 23 -1.82 1.62 -11.82
N ALA A 24 -3.02 1.38 -11.29
CA ALA A 24 -4.05 2.40 -11.23
C ALA A 24 -3.69 3.52 -10.23
N LEU A 25 -3.22 3.16 -9.03
CA LEU A 25 -2.78 4.11 -8.02
C LEU A 25 -1.57 4.93 -8.51
N TYR A 26 -0.64 4.29 -9.22
CA TYR A 26 0.53 4.95 -9.80
C TYR A 26 0.16 6.01 -10.85
N ASN A 27 -0.91 5.78 -11.61
CA ASN A 27 -1.46 6.74 -12.57
C ASN A 27 -2.41 7.77 -11.92
N GLY A 28 -2.46 7.84 -10.59
CA GLY A 28 -3.26 8.83 -9.85
C GLY A 28 -4.75 8.53 -9.83
N ILE A 29 -5.17 7.30 -10.14
CA ILE A 29 -6.58 6.92 -10.00
C ILE A 29 -6.90 6.83 -8.50
N ALA A 30 -7.86 7.65 -8.06
CA ALA A 30 -8.26 7.70 -6.67
C ALA A 30 -8.76 6.33 -6.16
N PRO A 31 -8.38 5.87 -4.95
CA PRO A 31 -8.82 4.59 -4.38
C PRO A 31 -10.34 4.41 -4.35
N LYS A 32 -11.11 5.49 -4.18
CA LYS A 32 -12.58 5.47 -4.27
C LYS A 32 -13.09 5.00 -5.63
N LYS A 33 -12.42 5.38 -6.73
CA LYS A 33 -12.78 4.93 -8.08
C LYS A 33 -12.45 3.46 -8.32
N LEU A 34 -11.50 2.91 -7.54
CA LEU A 34 -11.10 1.50 -7.60
C LEU A 34 -11.97 0.60 -6.71
N GLY A 35 -12.95 1.16 -5.98
CA GLY A 35 -13.72 0.43 -4.98
C GLY A 35 -12.90 0.03 -3.75
N LEU A 36 -11.73 0.63 -3.55
CA LEU A 36 -10.82 0.31 -2.45
C LEU A 36 -11.09 1.12 -1.18
N ALA A 37 -11.78 2.25 -1.32
CA ALA A 37 -12.05 3.14 -0.21
C ALA A 37 -13.26 2.69 0.61
N ASN A 38 -13.15 2.78 1.93
CA ASN A 38 -14.26 2.59 2.86
C ASN A 38 -15.23 3.79 2.80
N LYS A 39 -16.27 3.79 3.66
CA LYS A 39 -17.28 4.87 3.73
C LYS A 39 -16.68 6.24 4.09
N GLU A 40 -15.54 6.26 4.77
CA GLU A 40 -14.80 7.46 5.17
C GLU A 40 -13.81 7.91 4.10
N GLY A 41 -13.72 7.19 2.97
CA GLY A 41 -12.80 7.52 1.88
C GLY A 41 -11.37 6.98 2.05
N LYS A 42 -11.08 6.29 3.15
CA LYS A 42 -9.78 5.67 3.42
C LYS A 42 -9.66 4.34 2.70
N ALA A 43 -8.52 4.10 2.07
CA ALA A 43 -8.24 2.84 1.40
C ALA A 43 -7.19 2.06 2.18
N CYS A 44 -7.51 0.80 2.49
CA CYS A 44 -6.63 -0.05 3.28
C CYS A 44 -6.37 -1.38 2.57
N VAL A 45 -5.15 -1.90 2.71
CA VAL A 45 -4.75 -3.22 2.22
C VAL A 45 -4.19 -4.06 3.36
N GLN A 46 -4.44 -5.37 3.33
CA GLN A 46 -3.94 -6.29 4.34
C GLN A 46 -2.69 -7.02 3.84
N CYS A 47 -1.60 -6.95 4.60
CA CYS A 47 -0.44 -7.81 4.40
C CYS A 47 -0.58 -9.04 5.29
N LEU A 48 -0.51 -10.23 4.69
CA LEU A 48 -0.80 -11.49 5.38
C LEU A 48 0.32 -11.97 6.30
N ASP A 49 1.56 -11.58 6.01
CA ASP A 49 2.71 -11.96 6.84
C ASP A 49 3.86 -10.96 6.69
N PRO A 50 3.85 -9.86 7.47
CA PRO A 50 4.98 -8.93 7.50
C PRO A 50 6.13 -9.43 8.39
N CYS A 51 6.17 -10.74 8.74
CA CYS A 51 7.13 -11.49 9.56
C CYS A 51 7.90 -10.68 10.63
N GLU A 52 8.80 -9.79 10.19
CA GLU A 52 9.62 -8.92 11.02
C GLU A 52 8.83 -7.93 11.88
N ILE A 53 7.61 -7.53 11.49
CA ILE A 53 6.83 -6.54 12.25
C ILE A 53 6.05 -7.18 13.41
N THR A 54 5.47 -8.36 13.19
CA THR A 54 4.53 -8.97 14.15
C THR A 54 5.02 -10.28 14.75
N GLY A 55 6.11 -10.87 14.24
CA GLY A 55 6.53 -12.24 14.59
C GLY A 55 5.58 -13.32 14.04
N GLY A 56 4.80 -12.99 13.01
CA GLY A 56 3.72 -13.79 12.44
C GLY A 56 2.34 -13.10 12.58
N GLY A 57 1.44 -13.29 11.62
CA GLY A 57 0.11 -12.67 11.61
C GLY A 57 -0.03 -11.55 10.57
N THR A 58 -1.12 -10.78 10.65
CA THR A 58 -1.50 -9.83 9.60
C THR A 58 -1.44 -8.37 10.06
N VAL A 59 -1.16 -7.45 9.13
CA VAL A 59 -1.25 -6.00 9.36
C VAL A 59 -2.12 -5.33 8.31
N ILE A 60 -2.71 -4.19 8.68
CA ILE A 60 -3.48 -3.34 7.78
C ILE A 60 -2.66 -2.07 7.50
N PHE A 61 -2.44 -1.78 6.22
CA PHE A 61 -1.82 -0.54 5.76
C PHE A 61 -2.88 0.40 5.20
N GLU A 62 -2.85 1.66 5.61
CA GLU A 62 -3.64 2.74 4.99
C GLU A 62 -2.86 3.36 3.82
N ILE A 63 -3.55 3.66 2.72
CA ILE A 63 -2.97 4.27 1.51
C ILE A 63 -3.35 5.74 1.48
N GLU A 64 -2.34 6.60 1.41
CA GLU A 64 -2.49 8.05 1.29
C GLU A 64 -1.71 8.58 0.08
N PHE A 65 -2.26 9.58 -0.61
CA PHE A 65 -1.49 10.36 -1.58
C PHE A 65 -0.72 11.45 -0.84
N LEU A 66 0.60 11.40 -0.92
CA LEU A 66 1.45 12.49 -0.45
C LEU A 66 1.48 13.58 -1.53
N GLU A 67 1.20 14.82 -1.14
CA GLU A 67 1.51 15.97 -2.00
C GLU A 67 3.03 16.04 -2.17
N ARG A 68 3.51 15.96 -3.41
CA ARG A 68 4.93 16.20 -3.70
C ARG A 68 5.18 17.71 -3.60
N LYS A 69 5.98 18.12 -2.61
CA LYS A 69 6.62 19.44 -2.60
C LYS A 69 7.63 19.57 -3.74
#